data_AF-A0A0C9SEZ9-F1
#
_entry.id   AF-A0A0C9SEZ9-F1
#
_cell.length_a   1.000
_cell.length_b   1.000
_cell.length_c   1.000
_cell.angle_alpha   90.00
_cell.angle_beta   90.00
_cell.angle_gamma   90.00
#
_symmetry.space_group_name_H-M   'P 1'
#
loop_
_entity.id
_entity.type
_entity.pdbx_description
1 polymer ?
#
loop_
_entity_poly.entity_id
_entity_poly.type
_entity_poly.pdbx_seq_one_letter_code
_entity_poly.pdbx_strand_id
1 'polypeptide(L)'
;NEKMLIFLVAASLQLAAASPDPPAITDLVEALNTTERLWLVIRSYDWREPEQRHNCVYHEKKNLTSRAYNFTQHYIKDGKNQTLELLAELKVANASGYPTMKVRLQSAKRTASYALRTWNNEDKCGVLTFKDMNGTRQCEM
;
A
#
# COMPACT_ATOMS: atom_id res chain seq x y z
N ASN A 1 26.39 48.24 -41.35
CA ASN A 1 25.96 48.18 -39.93
C ASN A 1 24.75 47.28 -39.88
N GLU A 2 24.94 45.96 -39.92
CA GLU A 2 23.85 44.98 -39.99
C GLU A 2 23.98 44.05 -38.79
N LYS A 3 23.02 44.14 -37.86
CA LYS A 3 22.95 43.31 -36.67
C LYS A 3 22.24 42.01 -37.02
N MET A 4 23.01 40.93 -37.16
CA MET A 4 22.51 39.57 -37.28
C MET A 4 21.93 39.12 -35.93
N LEU A 5 20.59 39.04 -35.83
CA LEU A 5 19.90 38.45 -34.69
C LEU A 5 20.01 36.93 -34.76
N ILE A 6 20.76 36.34 -33.82
CA ILE A 6 20.83 34.88 -33.63
C ILE A 6 19.63 34.46 -32.78
N PHE A 7 18.67 33.75 -33.37
CA PHE A 7 17.59 33.09 -32.64
C PHE A 7 18.10 31.79 -32.03
N LEU A 8 18.37 31.79 -30.72
CA LEU A 8 18.65 30.56 -29.97
C LEU A 8 17.33 29.82 -29.72
N VAL A 9 17.08 28.76 -30.48
CA VAL A 9 15.97 27.83 -30.21
C VAL A 9 16.40 26.91 -29.07
N ALA A 10 15.95 27.19 -27.85
CA ALA A 10 16.10 26.30 -26.72
C ALA A 10 15.15 25.09 -26.90
N ALA A 11 15.69 23.94 -27.30
CA ALA A 11 14.94 22.70 -27.36
C ALA A 11 14.78 22.15 -25.92
N SER A 12 13.60 22.32 -25.33
CA SER A 12 13.26 21.70 -24.06
C SER A 12 12.92 20.22 -24.26
N LEU A 13 13.84 19.32 -23.86
CA LEU A 13 13.52 17.90 -23.72
C LEU A 13 12.51 17.75 -22.58
N GLN A 14 11.24 17.57 -22.91
CA GLN A 14 10.24 17.14 -21.94
C GLN A 14 10.42 15.64 -21.74
N LEU A 15 11.03 15.23 -20.62
CA LEU A 15 10.96 13.84 -20.17
C LEU A 15 9.50 13.56 -19.79
N ALA A 16 8.76 12.91 -20.69
CA ALA A 16 7.52 12.26 -20.31
C ALA A 16 7.88 11.11 -19.36
N ALA A 17 7.69 11.30 -18.06
CA ALA A 17 7.78 10.22 -17.10
C ALA A 17 6.67 9.21 -17.44
N ALA A 18 7.03 8.08 -18.03
CA ALA A 18 6.12 6.93 -18.12
C ALA A 18 5.77 6.53 -16.69
N SER A 19 4.53 6.76 -16.27
CA SER A 19 4.04 6.18 -15.03
C SER A 19 4.01 4.67 -15.22
N PRO A 20 4.67 3.88 -14.36
CA PRO A 20 4.57 2.43 -14.46
C PRO A 20 3.10 2.02 -14.43
N ASP A 21 2.74 1.01 -15.22
CA ASP A 21 1.40 0.46 -15.23
C ASP A 21 0.99 0.07 -13.80
N PRO A 22 -0.29 0.26 -13.41
CA PRO A 22 -0.77 -0.19 -12.12
C PRO A 22 -0.46 -1.67 -11.92
N PRO A 23 -0.05 -2.10 -10.70
CA PRO A 23 0.10 -3.52 -10.39
C PRO A 23 -1.15 -4.30 -10.76
N ALA A 24 -0.99 -5.54 -11.18
CA ALA A 24 -2.09 -6.46 -11.42
C ALA A 24 -2.51 -7.19 -10.13
N ILE A 25 -3.67 -7.84 -10.16
CA ILE A 25 -4.12 -8.69 -9.04
C ILE A 25 -3.14 -9.84 -8.75
N THR A 26 -2.41 -10.31 -9.75
CA THR A 26 -1.36 -11.32 -9.59
C THR A 26 -0.22 -10.82 -8.73
N ASP A 27 0.18 -9.56 -8.86
CA ASP A 27 1.23 -8.94 -8.04
C ASP A 27 0.80 -8.87 -6.56
N LEU A 28 -0.47 -8.51 -6.33
CA LEU A 28 -1.03 -8.50 -4.98
C LEU A 28 -1.08 -9.92 -4.39
N VAL A 29 -1.51 -10.91 -5.16
CA VAL A 29 -1.54 -12.30 -4.68
C VAL A 29 -0.12 -12.82 -4.43
N GLU A 30 0.85 -12.49 -5.28
CA GLU A 30 2.26 -12.84 -5.10
C GLU A 30 2.83 -12.22 -3.82
N ALA A 31 2.63 -10.92 -3.62
CA ALA A 31 3.08 -10.21 -2.42
C ALA A 31 2.55 -10.81 -1.12
N LEU A 32 1.30 -11.28 -1.13
CA LEU A 32 0.66 -11.92 0.03
C LEU A 32 1.05 -13.39 0.19
N ASN A 33 1.55 -14.05 -0.86
CA ASN A 33 1.83 -15.48 -0.86
C ASN A 33 3.22 -15.83 -0.28
N THR A 34 3.48 -15.37 0.94
CA THR A 34 4.73 -15.68 1.65
C THR A 34 4.47 -16.49 2.92
N THR A 35 5.51 -17.18 3.41
CA THR A 35 5.57 -17.78 4.75
C THR A 35 6.28 -16.85 5.74
N GLU A 36 6.91 -15.79 5.25
CA GLU A 36 7.60 -14.79 6.06
C GLU A 36 6.62 -13.74 6.60
N ARG A 37 7.10 -12.92 7.54
CA ARG A 37 6.34 -11.80 8.08
C ARG A 37 6.35 -10.64 7.09
N LEU A 38 5.17 -10.12 6.77
CA LEU A 38 5.04 -8.85 6.05
C LEU A 38 5.10 -7.72 7.07
N TRP A 39 6.15 -6.92 7.03
CA TRP A 39 6.36 -5.82 7.98
C TRP A 39 5.79 -4.52 7.43
N LEU A 40 5.13 -3.77 8.30
CA LEU A 40 4.75 -2.38 8.01
C LEU A 40 5.83 -1.46 8.56
N VAL A 41 6.71 -1.03 7.66
CA VAL A 41 7.96 -0.30 7.95
C VAL A 41 7.72 1.19 7.94
N ILE A 42 6.94 1.71 6.97
CA ILE A 42 6.74 3.15 6.78
C ILE A 42 5.25 3.47 6.66
N ARG A 43 4.83 4.58 7.26
CA ARG A 43 3.47 5.14 7.17
C ARG A 43 3.52 6.63 6.89
N SER A 44 2.55 7.14 6.14
CA SER A 44 2.40 8.58 5.89
C SER A 44 1.64 9.34 6.99
N TYR A 45 1.20 8.63 8.02
CA TYR A 45 0.40 9.18 9.11
C TYR A 45 1.02 8.79 10.44
N ASP A 46 0.85 9.67 11.41
CA ASP A 46 1.13 9.36 12.81
C ASP A 46 -0.19 9.22 13.58
N TRP A 47 -0.11 8.57 14.73
CA TRP A 47 -1.21 8.51 15.67
C TRP A 47 -1.28 9.84 16.42
N ARG A 48 -2.50 10.39 16.57
CA ARG A 48 -2.67 11.67 17.29
C ARG A 48 -2.20 11.58 18.74
N GLU A 49 -2.47 10.44 19.38
CA GLU A 49 -2.05 10.16 20.74
C GLU A 49 -0.96 9.07 20.76
N PRO A 50 0.14 9.24 21.52
CA PRO A 50 1.20 8.24 21.63
C PRO A 50 0.69 6.86 22.05
N GLU A 51 -0.31 6.81 22.92
CA GLU A 51 -0.95 5.57 23.43
C GLU A 51 -1.71 4.81 22.34
N GLN A 52 -2.07 5.47 21.23
CA GLN A 52 -2.71 4.82 20.09
C GLN A 52 -1.69 4.23 19.12
N ARG A 53 -0.39 4.50 19.33
CA ARG A 53 0.66 4.11 18.40
C ARG A 53 0.88 2.62 18.41
N HIS A 54 0.69 2.02 17.24
CA HIS A 54 1.05 0.64 16.98
C HIS A 54 2.50 0.57 16.48
N ASN A 55 3.39 0.00 17.29
CA ASN A 55 4.80 -0.23 16.94
C ASN A 55 5.03 -1.68 16.50
N CYS A 56 6.13 -1.92 15.77
CA CYS A 56 6.58 -3.26 15.36
C CYS A 56 5.46 -4.08 14.68
N VAL A 57 4.78 -3.46 13.71
CA VAL A 57 3.59 -4.06 13.11
C VAL A 57 3.98 -5.00 11.98
N TYR A 58 3.47 -6.23 12.03
CA TYR A 58 3.64 -7.20 10.96
C TYR A 58 2.42 -8.09 10.80
N HIS A 59 2.33 -8.75 9.65
CA HIS A 59 1.26 -9.65 9.26
C HIS A 59 1.81 -11.04 8.95
N GLU A 60 1.07 -12.06 9.36
CA GLU A 60 1.34 -13.46 9.06
C GLU A 60 0.15 -14.08 8.32
N LYS A 61 0.42 -14.68 7.16
CA LYS A 61 -0.58 -15.38 6.36
C LYS A 61 -1.08 -16.60 7.12
N LYS A 62 -2.41 -16.73 7.24
CA LYS A 62 -3.09 -17.97 7.64
C LYS A 62 -3.58 -18.76 6.44
N ASN A 63 -4.27 -18.08 5.52
CA ASN A 63 -4.78 -18.68 4.29
C ASN A 63 -4.87 -17.64 3.18
N LEU A 64 -4.65 -18.06 1.94
CA LEU A 64 -4.74 -17.22 0.76
C LEU A 64 -5.37 -17.99 -0.39
N THR A 65 -6.31 -17.34 -1.07
CA THR A 65 -6.92 -17.80 -2.32
C THR A 65 -6.88 -16.65 -3.33
N SER A 66 -7.35 -16.88 -4.55
CA SER A 66 -7.45 -15.82 -5.57
C SER A 66 -8.41 -14.68 -5.21
N ARG A 67 -9.27 -14.84 -4.20
CA ARG A 67 -10.31 -13.86 -3.82
C ARG A 67 -10.33 -13.48 -2.35
N ALA A 68 -9.57 -14.17 -1.50
CA ALA A 68 -9.63 -13.98 -0.06
C ALA A 68 -8.26 -14.20 0.59
N TYR A 69 -7.97 -13.40 1.60
CA TYR A 69 -6.76 -13.48 2.41
C TYR A 69 -7.13 -13.41 3.90
N ASN A 70 -6.75 -14.45 4.65
CA ASN A 70 -6.93 -14.53 6.09
C ASN A 70 -5.55 -14.43 6.72
N PHE A 71 -5.40 -13.55 7.70
CA PHE A 71 -4.11 -13.24 8.27
C PHE A 71 -4.23 -12.73 9.70
N THR A 72 -3.11 -12.80 10.40
CA THR A 72 -2.99 -12.25 11.75
C THR A 72 -2.09 -11.04 11.71
N GLN A 73 -2.55 -9.94 12.29
CA GLN A 73 -1.70 -8.76 12.55
C GLN A 73 -1.19 -8.83 13.98
N HIS A 74 0.10 -8.58 14.13
CA HIS A 74 0.77 -8.41 15.41
C HIS A 74 1.31 -7.00 15.53
N TYR A 75 1.27 -6.44 16.73
CA TYR A 75 1.85 -5.14 17.03
C TYR A 75 2.08 -4.96 18.53
N ILE A 76 2.88 -3.96 18.88
CA ILE A 76 3.09 -3.53 20.26
C ILE A 76 2.29 -2.26 20.51
N LYS A 77 1.50 -2.25 21.58
CA LYS A 77 0.78 -1.09 22.11
C LYS A 77 1.00 -1.03 23.61
N ASP A 78 1.42 0.13 24.12
CA ASP A 78 1.72 0.36 25.55
C ASP A 78 2.66 -0.70 26.15
N GLY A 79 3.69 -1.08 25.38
CA GLY A 79 4.67 -2.10 25.76
C GLY A 79 4.14 -3.54 25.74
N LYS A 80 2.90 -3.78 25.33
CA LYS A 80 2.27 -5.10 25.29
C LYS A 80 2.03 -5.57 23.87
N ASN A 81 2.30 -6.86 23.63
CA ASN A 81 1.96 -7.51 22.37
C ASN A 81 0.43 -7.60 22.22
N GLN A 82 -0.03 -7.25 21.02
CA GLN A 82 -1.42 -7.32 20.59
C GLN A 82 -1.50 -8.17 19.33
N THR A 83 -2.60 -8.91 19.20
CA THR A 83 -2.84 -9.81 18.07
C THR A 83 -4.27 -9.64 17.59
N LEU A 84 -4.45 -9.48 16.28
CA LEU A 84 -5.76 -9.33 15.64
C LEU A 84 -5.92 -10.33 14.49
N GLU A 85 -7.08 -10.98 14.42
CA GLU A 85 -7.46 -11.81 13.28
C GLU A 85 -8.22 -10.98 12.25
N LEU A 86 -7.70 -10.98 11.03
CA LEU A 86 -8.15 -10.15 9.93
C LEU A 86 -8.52 -11.00 8.71
N LEU A 87 -9.54 -10.52 8.01
CA LEU A 87 -10.04 -11.12 6.78
C LEU A 87 -10.05 -10.04 5.69
N ALA A 88 -9.58 -10.37 4.50
CA ALA A 88 -9.58 -9.49 3.36
C ALA A 88 -10.25 -10.13 2.14
N GLU A 89 -11.11 -9.37 1.48
CA GLU A 89 -11.64 -9.68 0.14
C GLU A 89 -10.74 -9.02 -0.90
N LEU A 90 -10.24 -9.80 -1.87
CA LEU A 90 -9.36 -9.35 -2.93
C LEU A 90 -10.16 -9.04 -4.20
N LYS A 91 -9.89 -7.89 -4.84
CA LYS A 91 -10.55 -7.50 -6.10
C LYS A 91 -9.54 -7.06 -7.14
N VAL A 92 -9.84 -7.40 -8.39
CA VAL A 92 -8.96 -7.20 -9.55
C VAL A 92 -8.53 -5.75 -9.72
N ALA A 93 -9.47 -4.82 -9.66
CA ALA A 93 -9.19 -3.41 -9.80
C ALA A 93 -10.26 -2.55 -9.11
N ASN A 94 -9.86 -1.36 -8.65
CA ASN A 94 -10.76 -0.26 -8.34
C ASN A 94 -10.99 0.61 -9.58
N ALA A 95 -11.76 1.69 -9.43
CA ALA A 95 -12.04 2.66 -10.50
C ALA A 95 -10.77 3.32 -11.09
N SER A 96 -9.64 3.26 -10.40
CA SER A 96 -8.35 3.77 -10.86
C SER A 96 -7.43 2.69 -11.42
N GLY A 97 -7.91 1.45 -11.60
CA GLY A 97 -7.15 0.34 -12.18
C GLY A 97 -6.30 -0.49 -11.22
N TYR A 98 -6.27 -0.17 -9.92
CA TYR A 98 -5.38 -0.83 -8.96
C TYR A 98 -6.09 -1.97 -8.21
N PRO A 99 -5.44 -3.12 -7.97
CA PRO A 99 -5.99 -4.23 -7.21
C PRO A 99 -6.17 -3.81 -5.75
N THR A 100 -7.21 -4.37 -5.12
CA THR A 100 -7.62 -3.93 -3.78
C THR A 100 -7.82 -5.08 -2.81
N MET A 101 -7.61 -4.75 -1.53
CA MET A 101 -7.97 -5.58 -0.39
C MET A 101 -8.96 -4.84 0.48
N LYS A 102 -10.16 -5.40 0.68
CA LYS A 102 -11.11 -4.91 1.67
C LYS A 102 -10.91 -5.68 2.97
N VAL A 103 -10.15 -5.10 3.89
CA VAL A 103 -9.76 -5.67 5.18
C VAL A 103 -10.85 -5.41 6.22
N ARG A 104 -11.13 -6.42 7.05
CA ARG A 104 -12.00 -6.30 8.22
C ARG A 104 -11.47 -7.13 9.38
N LEU A 105 -11.75 -6.68 10.59
CA LEU A 105 -11.64 -7.52 11.77
C LEU A 105 -12.63 -8.67 11.68
N GLN A 106 -12.22 -9.88 12.08
CA GLN A 106 -13.09 -11.04 12.05
C GLN A 106 -14.35 -10.84 12.90
N SER A 107 -14.21 -10.14 14.03
CA SER A 107 -15.29 -9.84 15.00
C SER A 107 -16.00 -8.50 14.80
N ALA A 108 -15.57 -7.64 13.86
CA ALA A 108 -16.13 -6.29 13.71
C ALA A 108 -16.68 -6.01 12.31
N LYS A 109 -17.63 -5.07 12.25
CA LYS A 109 -18.24 -4.61 10.97
C LYS A 109 -17.41 -3.55 10.24
N ARG A 110 -16.45 -2.89 10.92
CA ARG A 110 -15.63 -1.85 10.29
C ARG A 110 -14.67 -2.47 9.28
N THR A 111 -14.57 -1.85 8.11
CA THR A 111 -13.71 -2.31 7.02
C THR A 111 -12.81 -1.18 6.54
N ALA A 112 -11.56 -1.49 6.21
CA ALA A 112 -10.63 -0.60 5.53
C ALA A 112 -10.36 -1.13 4.13
N SER A 113 -10.40 -0.26 3.11
CA SER A 113 -10.11 -0.64 1.73
C SER A 113 -8.73 -0.14 1.34
N TYR A 114 -7.84 -1.08 1.02
CA TYR A 114 -6.48 -0.85 0.59
C TYR A 114 -6.35 -1.08 -0.92
N ALA A 115 -5.46 -0.33 -1.56
CA ALA A 115 -5.05 -0.52 -2.96
C ALA A 115 -3.53 -0.64 -3.04
N LEU A 116 -3.03 -1.66 -3.73
CA LEU A 116 -1.60 -1.82 -4.04
C LEU A 116 -1.21 -0.84 -5.14
N ARG A 117 -0.27 0.06 -4.86
CA ARG A 117 0.21 1.09 -5.79
C ARG A 117 1.47 0.68 -6.51
N THR A 118 2.35 -0.02 -5.80
CA THR A 118 3.63 -0.49 -6.32
C THR A 118 3.92 -1.86 -5.73
N TRP A 119 4.61 -2.69 -6.50
CA TRP A 119 5.17 -3.96 -6.05
C TRP A 119 6.54 -4.11 -6.71
N ASN A 120 7.59 -4.23 -5.91
CA ASN A 120 8.90 -4.61 -6.38
C ASN A 120 9.12 -6.08 -6.02
N ASN A 121 9.14 -6.93 -7.05
CA ASN A 121 9.26 -8.36 -6.86
C ASN A 121 10.68 -8.82 -6.48
N GLU A 122 11.70 -8.01 -6.78
CA GLU A 122 13.09 -8.28 -6.41
C GLU A 122 13.30 -7.99 -4.92
N ASP A 123 12.89 -6.81 -4.47
CA ASP A 123 13.04 -6.36 -3.08
C ASP A 123 11.95 -6.89 -2.14
N LYS A 124 10.91 -7.54 -2.68
CA LYS A 124 9.73 -8.03 -1.96
C LYS A 124 9.04 -6.95 -1.12
N CYS A 125 8.96 -5.73 -1.66
CA CYS A 125 8.34 -4.58 -0.99
C CYS A 125 7.28 -3.93 -1.88
N GLY A 126 6.29 -3.27 -1.27
CA GLY A 126 5.23 -2.61 -2.02
C GLY A 126 4.55 -1.52 -1.20
N VAL A 127 3.89 -0.60 -1.90
CA VAL A 127 3.15 0.49 -1.24
C VAL A 127 1.66 0.23 -1.35
N LEU A 128 1.00 0.17 -0.21
CA LEU A 128 -0.45 0.16 -0.08
C LEU A 128 -0.96 1.57 0.20
N THR A 129 -2.17 1.87 -0.26
CA THR A 129 -2.88 3.11 0.10
C THR A 129 -4.28 2.83 0.57
N PHE A 130 -4.77 3.64 1.50
CA PHE A 130 -6.15 3.60 1.97
C PHE A 130 -6.67 5.03 2.20
N LYS A 131 -7.96 5.17 2.46
CA LYS A 131 -8.54 6.44 2.93
C LYS A 131 -8.81 6.35 4.42
N ASP A 132 -8.37 7.34 5.17
CA ASP A 132 -8.70 7.46 6.59
C ASP A 132 -10.18 7.89 6.79
N MET A 133 -10.60 8.06 8.05
CA MET A 133 -11.97 8.46 8.38
C MET A 133 -12.35 9.85 7.84
N ASN A 134 -11.37 10.71 7.54
CA ASN A 134 -11.60 12.03 6.95
C ASN A 134 -11.58 11.99 5.41
N GLY A 135 -11.38 10.80 4.82
CA GLY A 135 -11.27 10.62 3.38
C GLY A 135 -9.88 10.94 2.81
N THR A 136 -8.91 11.29 3.65
CA THR A 136 -7.53 11.59 3.23
C THR A 136 -6.84 10.31 2.82
N ARG A 137 -6.15 10.34 1.66
CA ARG A 137 -5.33 9.21 1.22
C ARG A 137 -4.09 9.10 2.10
N GLN A 138 -3.89 7.92 2.65
CA GLN A 138 -2.70 7.54 3.41
C GLN A 138 -1.97 6.40 2.71
N CYS A 139 -0.68 6.24 3.05
CA CYS A 139 0.23 5.26 2.48
C CYS A 139 0.87 4.40 3.57
N GLU A 140 1.12 3.14 3.22
CA GLU A 140 1.78 2.13 4.04
C GLU A 140 2.76 1.35 3.15
N MET A 141 3.95 1.07 3.68
CA MET A 141 4.96 0.20 3.05
C MET A 141 5.37 -0.86 4.06
#